data_AF-A0A966FBK1-F1
#
_entry.id   AF-A0A966FBK1-F1
#
_cell.length_a   1.000
_cell.length_b   1.000
_cell.length_c   1.000
_cell.angle_alpha   90.00
_cell.angle_beta   90.00
_cell.angle_gamma   90.00
#
_symmetry.space_group_name_H-M   'P 1'
#
loop_
_entity.id
_entity.type
_entity.pdbx_description
1 polymer ?
#
loop_
_entity_poly.entity_id
_entity_poly.type
_entity_poly.pdbx_seq_one_letter_code
_entity_poly.pdbx_strand_id
1 'polypeptide(L)'
;MGETFEPRKLDTPLDKLARRHAGRRSRTHTERKRGRYVQARPANGKTDDVAFDATFRAAAPYQKRRTEQRKRVALAIQKSDLQRKVRVKKTANLVLFLVDASWSMAVAERM
;
A
#
# COMPACT_ATOMS: atom_id res chain seq x y z
N MET A 1 -24.06 33.22 -14.48
CA MET A 1 -23.21 32.44 -13.55
C MET A 1 -22.97 31.10 -14.22
N GLY A 2 -21.72 30.72 -14.47
CA GLY A 2 -21.38 29.47 -15.15
C GLY A 2 -21.79 28.24 -14.35
N GLU A 3 -22.08 27.14 -15.03
CA GLU A 3 -22.40 25.87 -14.38
C GLU A 3 -21.24 25.41 -13.49
N THR A 4 -21.57 24.95 -12.28
CA THR A 4 -20.59 24.37 -11.36
C THR A 4 -19.97 23.13 -12.00
N PHE A 5 -18.66 23.17 -12.23
CA PHE A 5 -17.93 21.99 -12.70
C PHE A 5 -17.95 20.91 -11.63
N GLU A 6 -18.68 19.83 -11.88
CA GLU A 6 -18.73 18.65 -11.01
C GLU A 6 -17.49 17.77 -11.24
N PRO A 7 -16.51 17.76 -10.33
CA PRO A 7 -15.28 17.02 -10.54
C PRO A 7 -15.55 15.51 -10.46
N ARG A 8 -15.34 14.81 -11.58
CA ARG A 8 -15.43 13.35 -11.60
C ARG A 8 -14.42 12.73 -10.63
N LYS A 9 -14.85 11.67 -9.93
CA LYS A 9 -13.93 10.87 -9.11
C LYS A 9 -12.84 10.30 -10.00
N LEU A 10 -11.60 10.70 -9.73
CA LEU A 10 -10.42 10.10 -10.34
C LEU A 10 -10.29 8.67 -9.82
N ASP A 11 -10.66 7.70 -10.65
CA ASP A 11 -10.35 6.29 -10.41
C ASP A 11 -8.92 6.07 -10.92
N THR A 12 -7.93 6.14 -10.02
CA THR A 12 -6.51 6.08 -10.38
C THR A 12 -5.89 4.75 -9.95
N PRO A 13 -5.72 3.77 -10.86
CA PRO A 13 -4.97 2.53 -10.63
C PRO A 13 -3.54 2.76 -10.12
N LEU A 14 -2.98 3.94 -10.40
CA LEU A 14 -1.68 4.44 -9.94
C LEU A 14 -1.56 4.53 -8.41
N ASP A 15 -2.66 4.51 -7.64
CA ASP A 15 -2.63 4.43 -6.16
C ASP A 15 -2.09 3.09 -5.63
N LYS A 16 -1.77 2.15 -6.54
CA LYS A 16 -0.99 0.94 -6.23
C LYS A 16 0.54 1.17 -6.22
N LEU A 17 1.03 2.32 -6.70
CA LEU A 17 2.46 2.68 -6.72
C LEU A 17 2.86 3.56 -5.52
N ALA A 18 4.01 3.27 -4.89
CA ALA A 18 4.49 3.99 -3.71
C ALA A 18 5.02 5.42 -4.03
N ARG A 19 4.52 6.47 -3.38
CA ARG A 19 4.90 7.89 -3.61
C ARG A 19 5.37 8.68 -2.36
N ARG A 20 5.93 9.90 -2.57
CA ARG A 20 6.72 10.67 -1.57
C ARG A 20 6.09 11.92 -0.86
N HIS A 21 5.05 12.66 -1.29
CA HIS A 21 4.66 13.99 -0.69
C HIS A 21 3.18 14.22 -0.24
N ALA A 22 2.74 15.46 0.15
CA ALA A 22 1.49 15.90 0.85
C ALA A 22 0.43 16.67 -0.05
N GLY A 23 -0.88 16.44 0.17
CA GLY A 23 -2.05 16.68 -0.72
C GLY A 23 -3.18 15.69 -0.34
N ARG A 24 -4.45 15.78 -0.84
CA ARG A 24 -5.55 14.84 -0.48
C ARG A 24 -5.00 13.41 -0.41
N ARG A 25 -5.04 12.80 0.78
CA ARG A 25 -4.17 11.66 1.04
C ARG A 25 -4.86 10.34 0.72
N SER A 26 -4.63 9.80 -0.47
CA SER A 26 -5.09 8.45 -0.83
C SER A 26 -4.32 7.37 -0.05
N ARG A 27 -5.01 6.26 0.25
CA ARG A 27 -4.38 5.06 0.83
C ARG A 27 -3.61 4.34 -0.28
N THR A 28 -2.30 4.21 -0.12
CA THR A 28 -1.43 3.45 -1.01
C THR A 28 -0.71 2.35 -0.23
N HIS A 29 -0.40 1.25 -0.91
CA HIS A 29 0.56 0.27 -0.41
C HIS A 29 1.96 0.89 -0.37
N THR A 30 2.79 0.43 0.56
CA THR A 30 4.18 0.87 0.65
C THR A 30 5.10 -0.27 1.02
N GLU A 31 6.26 -0.30 0.35
CA GLU A 31 7.36 -1.22 0.66
C GLU A 31 8.33 -0.66 1.71
N ARG A 32 8.11 0.59 2.14
CA ARG A 32 8.88 1.16 3.26
C ARG A 32 8.36 0.57 4.57
N LYS A 33 9.24 0.45 5.56
CA LYS A 33 8.90 0.01 6.93
C LYS A 33 8.06 1.02 7.74
N ARG A 34 7.30 1.90 7.07
CA ARG A 34 6.44 2.95 7.66
C ARG A 34 5.02 2.82 7.14
N GLY A 35 4.03 2.90 8.03
CA GLY A 35 2.61 2.79 7.70
C GLY A 35 1.90 1.76 8.57
N ARG A 36 0.59 1.65 8.41
CA ARG A 36 -0.23 0.68 9.15
C ARG A 36 -0.09 -0.70 8.52
N TYR A 37 0.31 -1.68 9.30
CA TYR A 37 0.26 -3.09 8.91
C TYR A 37 -1.21 -3.52 8.80
N VAL A 38 -1.61 -4.01 7.63
CA VAL A 38 -3.01 -4.34 7.33
C VAL A 38 -3.22 -5.79 6.93
N GLN A 39 -2.17 -6.45 6.43
CA GLN A 39 -2.25 -7.82 5.96
C GLN A 39 -0.84 -8.42 5.93
N ALA A 40 -0.73 -9.74 6.08
CA ALA A 40 0.49 -10.49 5.80
C ALA A 40 0.36 -11.30 4.49
N ARG A 41 1.49 -11.52 3.82
CA ARG A 41 1.60 -12.39 2.64
C ARG A 41 2.90 -13.21 2.70
N PRO A 42 3.01 -14.32 1.95
CA PRO A 42 4.25 -15.10 1.92
C PRO A 42 5.47 -14.24 1.59
N ALA A 43 6.56 -14.47 2.33
CA ALA A 43 7.79 -13.71 2.18
C ALA A 43 8.44 -13.91 0.80
N ASN A 44 8.32 -15.11 0.22
CA ASN A 44 8.91 -15.48 -1.08
C ASN A 44 10.37 -15.03 -1.20
N GLY A 45 11.17 -15.28 -0.14
CA GLY A 45 12.57 -14.90 -0.05
C GLY A 45 12.85 -13.47 0.45
N LYS A 46 11.85 -12.59 0.53
CA LYS A 46 12.00 -11.21 1.05
C LYS A 46 11.79 -11.17 2.57
N THR A 47 12.89 -11.15 3.32
CA THR A 47 12.92 -11.23 4.80
C THR A 47 13.23 -9.91 5.50
N ASP A 48 13.19 -8.80 4.77
CA ASP A 48 13.49 -7.46 5.26
C ASP A 48 12.42 -6.91 6.21
N ASP A 49 11.19 -7.44 6.17
CA ASP A 49 10.04 -6.93 6.92
C ASP A 49 9.05 -8.03 7.34
N VAL A 50 9.54 -8.96 8.18
CA VAL A 50 8.81 -10.15 8.65
C VAL A 50 7.59 -9.78 9.51
N ALA A 51 6.47 -10.44 9.23
CA ALA A 51 5.25 -10.43 10.05
C ALA A 51 5.35 -11.55 11.08
N PHE A 52 5.88 -11.25 12.27
CA PHE A 52 6.08 -12.26 13.34
C PHE A 52 4.80 -12.99 13.72
N ASP A 53 3.72 -12.24 13.94
CA ASP A 53 2.38 -12.76 14.24
C ASP A 53 1.91 -13.78 13.19
N ALA A 54 1.95 -13.38 11.91
CA ALA A 54 1.50 -14.22 10.81
C ALA A 54 2.46 -15.39 10.54
N THR A 55 3.76 -15.20 10.77
CA THR A 55 4.78 -16.25 10.64
C THR A 55 4.59 -17.33 11.69
N PHE A 56 4.38 -16.94 12.95
CA PHE A 56 4.11 -17.91 14.02
C PHE A 56 2.78 -18.63 13.79
N ARG A 57 1.75 -17.93 13.35
CA ARG A 57 0.47 -18.53 12.97
C ARG A 57 0.61 -19.53 11.82
N ALA A 58 1.41 -19.20 10.81
CA ALA A 58 1.69 -20.09 9.67
C ALA A 58 2.51 -21.33 10.10
N ALA A 59 3.44 -21.17 11.04
CA ALA A 59 4.26 -22.27 11.55
C ALA A 59 3.51 -23.17 12.55
N ALA A 60 2.48 -22.66 13.22
CA ALA A 60 1.81 -23.34 14.33
C ALA A 60 1.27 -24.75 14.00
N PRO A 61 0.59 -24.99 12.86
CA PRO A 61 0.07 -26.32 12.53
C PRO A 61 1.17 -27.37 12.35
N TYR A 62 2.38 -26.96 11.98
CA TYR A 62 3.49 -27.88 11.67
C TYR A 62 4.35 -28.24 12.88
N GLN A 63 4.11 -27.63 14.05
CA GLN A 63 4.95 -27.83 15.23
C GLN A 63 4.98 -29.29 15.70
N LYS A 64 3.87 -30.03 15.57
CA LYS A 64 3.80 -31.46 15.92
C LYS A 64 4.66 -32.35 15.01
N ARG A 65 4.81 -31.97 13.74
CA ARG A 65 5.66 -32.70 12.78
C ARG A 65 7.14 -32.31 12.90
N ARG A 66 7.43 -31.15 13.50
CA ARG A 66 8.78 -30.59 13.61
C ARG A 66 9.39 -30.81 15.01
N THR A 67 8.99 -31.86 15.72
CA THR A 67 9.43 -32.14 17.10
C THR A 67 10.94 -32.18 17.25
N GLU A 68 11.67 -32.80 16.32
CA GLU A 68 13.14 -32.81 16.32
C GLU A 68 13.76 -31.41 16.25
N GLN A 69 13.20 -30.54 15.40
CA GLN A 69 13.66 -29.15 15.25
C GLN A 69 13.36 -28.34 16.51
N ARG A 70 12.26 -28.63 17.21
CA ARG A 70 11.88 -27.98 18.47
C ARG A 70 12.73 -28.41 19.67
N LYS A 71 13.55 -29.46 19.58
CA LYS A 71 14.43 -29.85 20.70
C LYS A 71 15.41 -28.74 21.11
N ARG A 72 15.74 -27.84 20.18
CA ARG A 72 16.69 -26.73 20.40
C ARG A 72 16.04 -25.34 20.48
N VAL A 73 14.75 -25.22 20.15
CA VAL A 73 14.03 -23.94 20.07
C VAL A 73 12.57 -24.09 20.50
N ALA A 74 11.99 -23.05 21.08
CA ALA A 74 10.58 -23.09 21.51
C ALA A 74 9.60 -23.33 20.34
N LEU A 75 9.88 -22.73 19.19
CA LEU A 75 9.08 -22.81 17.96
C LEU A 75 9.98 -23.11 16.74
N ALA A 76 9.68 -24.18 16.01
CA ALA A 76 10.40 -24.54 14.80
C ALA A 76 9.81 -23.82 13.58
N ILE A 77 10.52 -22.81 13.08
CA ILE A 77 10.13 -22.00 11.92
C ILE A 77 11.00 -22.38 10.72
N GLN A 78 10.37 -22.56 9.57
CA GLN A 78 11.02 -22.80 8.29
C GLN A 78 10.80 -21.61 7.34
N LYS A 79 11.60 -21.54 6.27
CA LYS A 79 11.51 -20.47 5.26
C LYS A 79 10.11 -20.37 4.63
N SER A 80 9.40 -21.50 4.50
CA SER A 80 8.04 -21.56 3.94
C SER A 80 6.98 -20.92 4.85
N ASP A 81 7.23 -20.83 6.16
CA ASP A 81 6.27 -20.19 7.08
C ASP A 81 6.42 -18.68 7.10
N LEU A 82 7.55 -18.14 6.61
CA LEU A 82 7.86 -16.73 6.68
C LEU A 82 6.81 -15.91 5.93
N GLN A 83 6.17 -15.02 6.68
CA GLN A 83 5.24 -14.03 6.17
C GLN A 83 5.89 -12.65 6.24
N ARG A 84 5.58 -11.79 5.28
CA ARG A 84 5.99 -10.39 5.28
C ARG A 84 4.80 -9.46 5.47
N LYS A 85 5.05 -8.34 6.15
CA LYS A 85 4.03 -7.33 6.42
C LYS A 85 3.67 -6.56 5.14
N VAL A 86 2.38 -6.41 4.88
CA VAL A 86 1.82 -5.48 3.89
C VAL A 86 1.34 -4.24 4.65
N ARG A 87 1.90 -3.08 4.31
CA ARG A 87 1.56 -1.81 4.92
C ARG A 87 0.84 -0.89 3.95
N VAL A 88 -0.11 -0.15 4.49
CA VAL A 88 -0.72 1.00 3.84
C VAL A 88 -0.28 2.28 4.53
N LYS A 89 -0.13 3.34 3.75
CA LYS A 89 -0.01 4.70 4.28
C LYS A 89 -0.88 5.66 3.47
N LYS A 90 -1.25 6.77 4.08
CA LYS A 90 -1.88 7.90 3.39
C LYS A 90 -0.79 8.74 2.72
N THR A 91 -0.83 8.93 1.40
CA THR A 91 0.12 9.75 0.61
C THR A 91 -0.65 10.77 -0.21
N ALA A 92 -0.06 11.93 -0.52
CA ALA A 92 -0.73 12.92 -1.36
C ALA A 92 -1.03 12.49 -2.77
N ASN A 93 -2.06 13.16 -3.26
CA ASN A 93 -2.37 13.29 -4.66
C ASN A 93 -1.75 14.60 -5.18
N LEU A 94 -1.06 14.51 -6.32
CA LEU A 94 -0.64 15.66 -7.12
C LEU A 94 -1.76 15.92 -8.14
N VAL A 95 -2.31 17.13 -8.14
CA VAL A 95 -3.32 17.58 -9.10
C VAL A 95 -2.70 18.72 -9.89
N LEU A 96 -2.69 18.61 -11.22
CA LEU A 96 -2.16 19.61 -12.14
C LEU A 96 -3.34 20.24 -12.88
N PHE A 97 -3.51 21.55 -12.74
CA PHE A 97 -4.45 22.33 -13.54
C PHE A 97 -3.68 22.88 -14.73
N LEU A 98 -4.10 22.48 -15.93
CA LEU A 98 -3.64 23.10 -17.16
C LEU A 98 -4.78 23.97 -17.68
N VAL A 99 -4.60 25.27 -17.60
CA VAL A 99 -5.59 26.26 -18.02
C VAL A 99 -5.05 26.95 -19.25
N ASP A 100 -5.85 27.01 -20.31
CA ASP A 100 -5.54 27.86 -21.46
C ASP A 100 -5.97 29.31 -21.11
N ALA A 101 -5.03 30.24 -21.29
CA ALA A 101 -5.20 31.66 -21.02
C ALA A 101 -5.33 32.46 -22.33
N SER A 102 -5.69 31.80 -23.43
CA SER A 102 -5.93 32.43 -24.72
C SER A 102 -7.17 33.33 -24.71
N TRP A 103 -7.12 34.43 -25.47
CA TRP A 103 -8.25 35.35 -25.62
C TRP A 103 -9.50 34.70 -26.20
N SER A 104 -9.35 33.64 -27.01
CA SER A 104 -10.48 32.86 -27.55
C SER A 104 -11.35 32.23 -26.46
N MET A 105 -10.78 31.90 -25.30
CA MET A 105 -11.57 31.39 -24.17
C MET A 105 -12.38 32.47 -23.47
N ALA A 106 -11.88 33.71 -23.41
CA ALA A 106 -12.59 34.84 -22.81
C ALA A 106 -13.81 35.31 -23.63
N VAL A 107 -13.83 35.02 -24.93
CA VAL A 107 -14.92 35.40 -25.84
C VAL A 107 -16.12 34.45 -25.73
N ALA A 108 -15.89 33.17 -25.39
CA ALA A 108 -16.95 32.17 -25.26
C ALA A 108 -17.94 32.44 -24.11
N GLU A 109 -17.60 33.31 -23.16
CA GLU A 109 -18.47 33.68 -22.03
C GLU A 109 -19.43 34.86 -22.31
N ARG A 110 -19.36 35.47 -23.51
CA ARG A 110 -20.12 36.68 -23.89
C ARG A 110 -21.21 36.49 -24.96
N MET A 111 -21.47 35.27 -25.43
CA MET A 111 -22.65 34.92 -26.25
C MET A 111 -23.54 33.95 -25.48
#